data_AF-A0A7C2IKZ6-F1
#
_entry.id   AF-A0A7C2IKZ6-F1
#
_cell.length_a   1.000
_cell.length_b   1.000
_cell.length_c   1.000
_cell.angle_alpha   90.00
_cell.angle_beta   90.00
_cell.angle_gamma   90.00
#
_symmetry.space_group_name_H-M   'P 1'
#
loop_
_entity.id
_entity.type
_entity.pdbx_description
1 polymer ?
#
loop_
_entity_poly.entity_id
_entity_poly.type
_entity_poly.pdbx_seq_one_letter_code
_entity_poly.pdbx_strand_id
1 'polypeptide(L)'
;LAVRENLELPDAHIWLTEESRVRMVRKIRQYRPRIILTHYWEDPHPDHMNTCQIVRQAAHVAGLAKFDAESGQERFRPRAIAHFLFPRTVAPSFVVDISDFAERKEAVASCYRSQLHDPRSAELETLISSESFLRRLESRQRFYGSLIGVEHAEAFVVREALNVHDPVELLSRRMSIYS
;
A
#
# COMPACT_ATOMS: atom_id res chain seq x y z
N LEU A 1 5.49 -14.56 -9.30
CA LEU A 1 5.98 -13.19 -9.01
C LEU A 1 6.84 -12.76 -10.18
N ALA A 2 6.65 -11.55 -10.73
CA ALA A 2 7.48 -11.07 -11.83
C ALA A 2 8.86 -10.59 -11.32
N VAL A 3 8.89 -9.86 -10.20
CA VAL A 3 10.11 -9.35 -9.54
C VAL A 3 9.85 -9.15 -8.04
N ARG A 4 10.87 -9.33 -7.19
CA ARG A 4 10.92 -8.89 -5.78
C ARG A 4 12.30 -8.26 -5.53
N GLU A 5 12.32 -7.05 -4.99
CA GLU A 5 13.55 -6.37 -4.57
C GLU A 5 13.37 -5.74 -3.19
N ASN A 6 14.50 -5.52 -2.52
CA ASN A 6 14.59 -4.78 -1.27
C ASN A 6 15.58 -3.62 -1.46
N LEU A 7 15.25 -2.44 -0.95
CA LEU A 7 16.13 -1.27 -1.00
C LEU A 7 17.24 -1.31 0.05
N GLU A 8 17.21 -2.30 0.95
CA GLU A 8 18.18 -2.48 2.04
C GLU A 8 18.34 -1.19 2.87
N LEU A 9 17.22 -0.49 3.08
CA LEU A 9 17.15 0.60 4.05
C LEU A 9 16.99 -0.04 5.44
N PRO A 10 17.72 0.43 6.48
CA PRO A 10 17.67 -0.23 7.77
C PRO A 10 16.30 -0.06 8.43
N ASP A 11 15.80 -1.14 9.01
CA ASP A 11 14.55 -1.16 9.79
C ASP A 11 14.62 -0.13 10.94
N ALA A 12 13.49 0.51 11.27
CA ALA A 12 13.39 1.65 12.17
C ALA A 12 14.22 2.90 11.78
N HIS A 13 14.92 2.88 10.64
CA HIS A 13 15.72 4.00 10.13
C HIS A 13 15.32 4.38 8.70
N ILE A 14 14.03 4.24 8.40
CA ILE A 14 13.46 4.68 7.13
C ILE A 14 13.27 6.19 7.20
N TRP A 15 14.23 6.94 6.67
CA TRP A 15 14.21 8.40 6.68
C TRP A 15 14.17 8.98 5.28
N LEU A 16 13.52 10.13 5.14
CA LEU A 16 13.62 10.92 3.93
C LEU A 16 15.01 11.59 3.87
N THR A 17 15.92 10.96 3.13
CA THR A 17 17.26 11.46 2.85
C THR A 17 17.45 11.54 1.34
N GLU A 18 18.51 12.22 0.89
CA GLU A 18 18.86 12.20 -0.54
C GLU A 18 19.12 10.78 -1.02
N GLU A 19 19.82 9.98 -0.23
CA GLU A 19 20.13 8.58 -0.53
C GLU A 19 18.86 7.73 -0.72
N SER A 20 17.94 7.76 0.25
CA SER A 20 16.71 6.96 0.16
C SER A 20 15.83 7.40 -1.01
N ARG A 21 15.78 8.72 -1.29
CA ARG A 21 15.07 9.28 -2.44
C ARG A 21 15.70 8.85 -3.77
N VAL A 22 17.02 8.95 -3.93
CA VAL A 22 17.73 8.52 -5.14
C VAL A 22 17.56 7.02 -5.38
N ARG A 23 17.73 6.18 -4.35
CA ARG A 23 17.48 4.73 -4.44
C ARG A 23 16.07 4.44 -4.97
N MET A 24 15.06 5.13 -4.43
CA MET A 24 13.68 4.94 -4.86
C MET A 24 13.41 5.47 -6.28
N VAL A 25 13.98 6.63 -6.65
CA VAL A 25 13.89 7.17 -8.03
C VAL A 25 14.41 6.17 -9.04
N ARG A 26 15.57 5.56 -8.76
CA ARG A 26 16.18 4.59 -9.66
C ARG A 26 15.29 3.37 -9.88
N LYS A 27 14.60 2.89 -8.83
CA LYS A 27 13.62 1.80 -8.96
C LYS A 27 12.37 2.20 -9.72
N ILE A 28 11.86 3.41 -9.51
CA ILE A 28 10.73 3.94 -10.28
C ILE A 28 11.09 4.04 -11.77
N ARG A 29 12.27 4.53 -12.12
CA ARG A 29 12.74 4.64 -13.52
C ARG A 29 13.05 3.28 -14.15
N GLN A 30 13.59 2.35 -13.37
CA GLN A 30 13.87 0.97 -13.79
C GLN A 30 12.58 0.22 -14.15
N TYR A 31 11.57 0.24 -13.28
CA TYR A 31 10.35 -0.55 -13.45
C TYR A 31 9.22 0.17 -14.18
N ARG A 32 9.30 1.50 -14.28
CA ARG A 32 8.30 2.33 -14.94
C ARG A 32 6.85 1.99 -14.51
N PRO A 33 6.55 1.91 -13.19
CA PRO A 33 5.25 1.46 -12.73
C PRO A 33 4.16 2.46 -13.12
N ARG A 34 3.06 1.98 -13.71
CA ARG A 34 1.91 2.82 -14.01
C ARG A 34 1.26 3.38 -12.73
N ILE A 35 1.19 2.56 -11.69
CA ILE A 35 0.57 2.87 -10.40
C ILE A 35 1.56 2.44 -9.31
N ILE A 36 1.70 3.25 -8.26
CA ILE A 36 2.40 2.87 -7.03
C ILE A 36 1.38 2.72 -5.90
N LEU A 37 1.47 1.63 -5.15
CA LEU A 37 0.75 1.44 -3.89
C LEU A 37 1.74 1.63 -2.73
N THR A 38 1.37 2.43 -1.73
CA THR A 38 2.21 2.69 -0.54
C THR A 38 1.35 2.86 0.72
N HIS A 39 1.97 2.98 1.89
CA HIS A 39 1.28 3.23 3.16
C HIS A 39 0.52 4.56 3.18
N TYR A 40 -0.51 4.66 4.03
CA TYR A 40 -1.17 5.91 4.36
C TYR A 40 -0.22 6.89 5.07
N TRP A 41 -0.35 8.19 4.79
CA TRP A 41 0.64 9.18 5.24
C TRP A 41 0.50 9.63 6.69
N GLU A 42 -0.56 9.23 7.40
CA GLU A 42 -0.69 9.44 8.85
C GLU A 42 -0.68 8.10 9.60
N ASP A 43 -0.07 7.07 9.02
CA ASP A 43 0.14 5.79 9.71
C ASP A 43 0.85 6.01 11.06
N PRO A 44 0.39 5.41 12.18
CA PRO A 44 1.05 5.52 13.47
C PRO A 44 2.46 4.92 13.49
N HIS A 45 2.81 4.01 12.58
CA HIS A 45 4.16 3.48 12.47
C HIS A 45 5.04 4.47 11.69
N PRO A 46 6.14 4.98 12.29
CA PRO A 46 6.98 6.00 11.66
C PRO A 46 7.56 5.54 10.32
N ASP A 47 8.01 4.29 10.20
CA ASP A 47 8.53 3.76 8.94
C ASP A 47 7.49 3.72 7.81
N HIS A 48 6.22 3.46 8.12
CA HIS A 48 5.14 3.48 7.13
C HIS A 48 4.93 4.90 6.60
N MET A 49 4.81 5.87 7.53
CA MET A 49 4.70 7.29 7.19
C MET A 49 5.89 7.76 6.36
N ASN A 50 7.12 7.44 6.78
CA ASN A 50 8.34 7.85 6.09
C ASN A 50 8.48 7.17 4.73
N THR A 51 8.12 5.90 4.61
CA THR A 51 8.03 5.20 3.32
C THR A 51 7.10 5.93 2.37
N CYS A 52 5.90 6.32 2.82
CA CYS A 52 4.98 7.12 2.01
C CYS A 52 5.62 8.44 1.55
N GLN A 53 6.33 9.15 2.44
CA GLN A 53 6.99 10.40 2.08
C GLN A 53 8.10 10.19 1.02
N ILE A 54 8.96 9.18 1.20
CA ILE A 54 10.03 8.83 0.26
C ILE A 54 9.42 8.49 -1.11
N VAL A 55 8.43 7.60 -1.15
CA VAL A 55 7.74 7.17 -2.38
C VAL A 55 7.19 8.38 -3.14
N ARG A 56 6.46 9.27 -2.43
CA ARG A 56 5.80 10.41 -3.07
C ARG A 56 6.81 11.43 -3.62
N GLN A 57 7.85 11.74 -2.85
CA GLN A 57 8.89 12.66 -3.32
C GLN A 57 9.67 12.05 -4.48
N ALA A 58 10.06 10.78 -4.38
CA ALA A 58 10.74 10.06 -5.45
C ALA A 58 9.91 10.01 -6.73
N ALA A 59 8.61 9.73 -6.65
CA ALA A 59 7.73 9.72 -7.83
C ALA A 59 7.64 11.09 -8.52
N HIS A 60 7.70 12.19 -7.76
CA HIS A 60 7.75 13.54 -8.33
C HIS A 60 9.07 13.77 -9.08
N VAL A 61 10.21 13.57 -8.41
CA VAL A 61 11.54 13.88 -8.96
C VAL A 61 12.01 12.87 -10.01
N ALA A 62 11.50 11.63 -10.00
CA ALA A 62 11.77 10.64 -11.05
C ALA A 62 11.36 11.13 -12.44
N GLY A 63 10.33 11.99 -12.51
CA GLY A 63 9.87 12.64 -13.74
C GLY A 63 10.71 13.84 -14.18
N LEU A 64 11.75 14.24 -13.44
CA LEU A 64 12.62 15.37 -13.78
C LEU A 64 13.89 14.87 -14.48
N ALA A 65 14.21 15.42 -15.65
CA ALA A 65 15.38 14.99 -16.43
C ALA A 65 16.73 15.27 -15.74
N LYS A 66 16.79 16.31 -14.88
CA LYS A 66 18.03 16.75 -14.23
C LYS A 66 18.34 16.01 -12.92
N PHE A 67 17.36 15.33 -12.33
CA PHE A 67 17.55 14.62 -11.07
C PHE A 67 18.23 13.27 -11.34
N ASP A 68 19.33 12.96 -10.65
CA ASP A 68 20.10 11.70 -10.82
C ASP A 68 20.40 11.40 -12.30
N ALA A 69 20.87 12.42 -13.04
CA ALA A 69 21.11 12.33 -14.48
C ALA A 69 22.33 11.45 -14.81
N GLU A 70 23.30 11.40 -13.91
CA GLU A 70 24.49 10.55 -13.95
C GLU A 70 24.17 9.06 -13.96
N SER A 71 22.97 8.67 -13.50
CA SER A 71 22.50 7.27 -13.58
C SER A 71 22.27 6.78 -15.01
N GLY A 72 22.15 7.70 -15.99
CA GLY A 72 21.81 7.40 -17.38
C GLY A 72 20.38 6.88 -17.59
N GLN A 73 19.55 6.81 -16.54
CA GLN A 73 18.18 6.33 -16.65
C GLN A 73 17.25 7.42 -17.21
N GLU A 74 16.40 7.06 -18.16
CA GLU A 74 15.37 7.97 -18.65
C GLU A 74 14.39 8.37 -17.52
N ARG A 75 13.98 9.65 -17.53
CA ARG A 75 12.95 10.14 -16.62
C ARG A 75 11.66 9.35 -16.77
N PHE A 76 10.98 9.11 -15.66
CA PHE A 76 9.68 8.43 -15.66
C PHE A 76 8.81 8.98 -14.53
N ARG A 77 7.54 9.26 -14.83
CA ARG A 77 6.55 9.69 -13.83
C ARG A 77 5.41 8.68 -13.77
N PRO A 78 5.18 8.02 -12.62
CA PRO A 78 4.01 7.18 -12.41
C PRO A 78 2.72 7.97 -12.64
N ARG A 79 1.65 7.29 -13.09
CA ARG A 79 0.36 7.95 -13.37
C ARG A 79 -0.45 8.20 -12.10
N ALA A 80 -0.32 7.33 -11.11
CA ALA A 80 -1.07 7.43 -9.86
C ALA A 80 -0.29 6.85 -8.69
N ILE A 81 -0.58 7.37 -7.50
CA ILE A 81 -0.13 6.82 -6.21
C ILE A 81 -1.36 6.64 -5.35
N ALA A 82 -1.66 5.40 -4.96
CA ALA A 82 -2.74 5.09 -4.04
C ALA A 82 -2.16 4.54 -2.73
N HIS A 83 -2.89 4.76 -1.64
CA HIS A 83 -2.41 4.48 -0.30
C HIS A 83 -3.30 3.43 0.33
N PHE A 84 -2.72 2.29 0.71
CA PHE A 84 -3.45 1.26 1.44
C PHE A 84 -3.56 1.63 2.92
N LEU A 85 -4.61 1.14 3.58
CA LEU A 85 -4.98 1.53 4.94
C LEU A 85 -4.72 0.41 5.94
N PHE A 86 -3.74 0.59 6.83
CA PHE A 86 -3.54 -0.25 8.01
C PHE A 86 -2.61 0.49 9.00
N PRO A 87 -2.82 0.45 10.34
CA PRO A 87 -4.01 -0.01 11.04
C PRO A 87 -5.14 1.04 11.04
N ARG A 88 -4.89 2.29 10.62
CA ARG A 88 -5.93 3.34 10.63
C ARG A 88 -7.09 3.03 9.69
N THR A 89 -8.26 3.51 10.08
CA THR A 89 -9.47 3.53 9.24
C THR A 89 -9.77 4.99 8.95
N VAL A 90 -9.88 5.32 7.66
CA VAL A 90 -10.26 6.64 7.15
C VAL A 90 -11.29 6.43 6.04
N ALA A 91 -12.02 7.48 5.67
CA ALA A 91 -12.92 7.42 4.53
C ALA A 91 -12.11 7.08 3.25
N PRO A 92 -12.42 5.97 2.57
CA PRO A 92 -11.67 5.57 1.39
C PRO A 92 -12.02 6.44 0.18
N SER A 93 -11.06 6.63 -0.73
CA SER A 93 -11.35 7.24 -2.04
C SER A 93 -12.00 6.23 -2.98
N PHE A 94 -11.60 4.96 -2.89
CA PHE A 94 -12.23 3.86 -3.59
C PHE A 94 -11.99 2.55 -2.84
N VAL A 95 -12.85 1.57 -3.12
CA VAL A 95 -12.83 0.24 -2.54
C VAL A 95 -12.80 -0.78 -3.66
N VAL A 96 -12.01 -1.84 -3.49
CA VAL A 96 -11.83 -2.92 -4.47
C VAL A 96 -12.37 -4.20 -3.87
N ASP A 97 -13.34 -4.83 -4.55
CA ASP A 97 -13.79 -6.17 -4.22
C ASP A 97 -12.63 -7.16 -4.39
N ILE A 98 -12.32 -7.88 -3.31
CA ILE A 98 -11.28 -8.90 -3.27
C ILE A 98 -11.85 -10.24 -2.80
N SER A 99 -13.16 -10.46 -2.90
CA SER A 99 -13.83 -11.68 -2.41
C SER A 99 -13.20 -12.94 -3.01
N ASP A 100 -12.95 -12.96 -4.32
CA ASP A 100 -12.27 -14.08 -5.01
C ASP A 100 -10.79 -14.26 -4.63
N PHE A 101 -10.21 -13.32 -3.87
CA PHE A 101 -8.80 -13.30 -3.50
C PHE A 101 -8.57 -13.37 -1.98
N ALA A 102 -9.62 -13.37 -1.17
CA ALA A 102 -9.53 -13.30 0.29
C ALA A 102 -8.72 -14.47 0.87
N GLU A 103 -9.03 -15.70 0.47
CA GLU A 103 -8.31 -16.90 0.91
C GLU A 103 -6.83 -16.86 0.52
N ARG A 104 -6.54 -16.42 -0.71
CA ARG A 104 -5.16 -16.31 -1.18
C ARG A 104 -4.38 -15.25 -0.40
N LYS A 105 -5.02 -14.13 -0.08
CA LYS A 105 -4.42 -13.07 0.72
C LYS A 105 -4.10 -13.55 2.13
N GLU A 106 -5.03 -14.27 2.76
CA GLU A 106 -4.80 -14.88 4.07
C GLU A 106 -3.63 -15.89 4.02
N ALA A 107 -3.61 -16.78 3.02
CA ALA A 107 -2.52 -17.73 2.84
C ALA A 107 -1.15 -17.04 2.68
N VAL A 108 -1.08 -15.92 1.96
CA VAL A 108 0.14 -15.11 1.82
C VAL A 108 0.54 -14.47 3.15
N ALA A 109 -0.43 -13.92 3.91
CA ALA A 109 -0.14 -13.37 5.24
C ALA A 109 0.44 -14.47 6.15
N SER A 110 -0.16 -15.66 6.15
CA SER A 110 0.27 -16.83 6.92
C SER A 110 1.67 -17.36 6.55
N CYS A 111 2.25 -16.96 5.41
CA CYS A 111 3.63 -17.31 5.08
C CYS A 111 4.67 -16.62 5.98
N TYR A 112 4.34 -15.48 6.58
CA TYR A 112 5.23 -14.73 7.48
C TYR A 112 5.21 -15.29 8.90
N ARG A 113 5.52 -16.59 9.04
CA ARG A 113 5.38 -17.36 10.28
C ARG A 113 6.12 -16.75 11.47
N SER A 114 7.25 -16.10 11.25
CA SER A 114 8.01 -15.43 12.31
C SER A 114 7.40 -14.10 12.78
N GLN A 115 6.45 -13.53 12.03
CA GLN A 115 5.74 -12.29 12.42
C GLN A 115 4.33 -12.56 12.93
N LEU A 116 3.81 -13.77 12.71
CA LEU A 116 2.48 -14.19 13.16
C LEU A 116 2.57 -15.08 14.39
N HIS A 117 1.45 -15.27 15.06
CA HIS A 117 1.34 -16.12 16.23
C HIS A 117 1.85 -17.55 15.94
N ASP A 118 2.98 -17.92 16.55
CA ASP A 118 3.41 -19.31 16.66
C ASP A 118 3.28 -19.74 18.13
N PRO A 119 2.37 -20.67 18.45
CA PRO A 119 2.17 -21.15 19.83
C PRO A 119 3.40 -21.86 20.41
N ARG A 120 4.44 -22.10 19.61
CA ARG A 120 5.72 -22.68 20.02
C ARG A 120 6.85 -21.65 20.10
N SER A 121 6.59 -20.39 19.76
CA SER A 121 7.59 -19.32 19.86
C SER A 121 7.76 -18.89 21.32
N ALA A 122 9.01 -18.66 21.71
CA ALA A 122 9.37 -18.06 23.00
C ALA A 122 9.51 -16.52 22.92
N GLU A 123 9.24 -15.94 21.75
CA GLU A 123 9.32 -14.48 21.54
C GLU A 123 8.12 -13.76 22.16
N LEU A 124 8.33 -12.49 22.55
CA LEU A 124 7.28 -11.65 23.11
C LEU A 124 6.18 -11.39 22.06
N GLU A 125 4.92 -11.54 22.46
CA GLU A 125 3.80 -11.18 21.60
C GLU A 125 3.83 -9.69 21.25
N THR A 126 3.72 -9.42 19.95
CA THR A 126 3.50 -8.10 19.37
C THR A 126 2.06 -7.98 18.87
N LEU A 127 1.63 -6.77 18.49
CA LEU A 127 0.31 -6.54 17.90
C LEU A 127 0.05 -7.41 16.65
N ILE A 128 1.10 -7.74 15.90
CA ILE A 128 1.04 -8.52 14.66
C ILE A 128 1.14 -10.02 14.93
N SER A 129 1.90 -10.42 15.96
CA SER A 129 2.05 -11.83 16.33
C SER A 129 0.96 -12.33 17.28
N SER A 130 -0.06 -11.52 17.59
CA SER A 130 -1.23 -11.98 18.34
C SER A 130 -2.14 -12.85 17.46
N GLU A 131 -2.77 -13.87 18.05
CA GLU A 131 -3.77 -14.71 17.38
C GLU A 131 -4.93 -13.87 16.78
N SER A 132 -5.16 -12.68 17.34
CA SER A 132 -6.19 -11.74 16.89
C SER A 132 -5.87 -10.99 15.59
N PHE A 133 -4.62 -11.01 15.11
CA PHE A 133 -4.21 -10.20 13.96
C PHE A 133 -4.94 -10.61 12.68
N LEU A 134 -4.99 -11.90 12.36
CA LEU A 134 -5.70 -12.41 11.16
C LEU A 134 -7.18 -12.10 11.24
N ARG A 135 -7.81 -12.26 12.42
CA ARG A 135 -9.21 -11.86 12.65
C ARG A 135 -9.42 -10.38 12.43
N ARG A 136 -8.52 -9.50 12.90
CA ARG A 136 -8.60 -8.05 12.63
C ARG A 136 -8.45 -7.74 11.15
N LEU A 137 -7.56 -8.43 10.45
CA LEU A 137 -7.37 -8.28 9.02
C LEU A 137 -8.62 -8.69 8.23
N GLU A 138 -9.26 -9.80 8.60
CA GLU A 138 -10.52 -10.25 8.02
C GLU A 138 -11.66 -9.28 8.33
N SER A 139 -11.82 -8.85 9.59
CA SER A 139 -12.85 -7.89 10.00
C SER A 139 -12.75 -6.58 9.22
N ARG A 140 -11.54 -6.09 8.94
CA ARG A 140 -11.34 -4.91 8.09
C ARG A 140 -11.80 -5.16 6.65
N GLN A 141 -11.51 -6.33 6.09
CA GLN A 141 -11.95 -6.67 4.75
C GLN A 141 -13.47 -6.75 4.64
N ARG A 142 -14.13 -7.36 5.63
CA ARG A 142 -15.59 -7.43 5.71
C ARG A 142 -16.22 -6.06 5.92
N PHE A 143 -15.62 -5.21 6.76
CA PHE A 143 -16.05 -3.82 6.93
C PHE A 143 -16.08 -3.06 5.60
N TYR A 144 -14.96 -3.05 4.86
CA TYR A 144 -14.94 -2.37 3.57
C TYR A 144 -15.82 -3.06 2.51
N GLY A 145 -15.95 -4.40 2.57
CA GLY A 145 -16.87 -5.16 1.71
C GLY A 145 -18.31 -4.71 1.89
N SER A 146 -18.72 -4.47 3.14
CA SER A 146 -20.07 -3.98 3.45
C SER A 146 -20.40 -2.62 2.82
N LEU A 147 -19.39 -1.76 2.59
CA LEU A 147 -19.59 -0.44 1.96
C LEU A 147 -20.03 -0.56 0.49
N ILE A 148 -19.65 -1.64 -0.19
CA ILE A 148 -19.96 -1.88 -1.60
C ILE A 148 -20.81 -3.15 -1.84
N GLY A 149 -21.30 -3.77 -0.77
CA GLY A 149 -22.19 -4.94 -0.82
C GLY A 149 -21.52 -6.25 -1.26
N VAL A 150 -20.24 -6.43 -0.94
CA VAL A 150 -19.46 -7.67 -1.24
C VAL A 150 -18.89 -8.27 0.04
N GLU A 151 -18.37 -9.50 -0.02
CA GLU A 151 -17.93 -10.21 1.20
C GLU A 151 -16.61 -9.64 1.75
N HIS A 152 -15.63 -9.41 0.88
CA HIS A 152 -14.32 -8.89 1.27
C HIS A 152 -13.89 -7.78 0.32
N ALA A 153 -13.40 -6.67 0.87
CA ALA A 153 -12.83 -5.60 0.07
C ALA A 153 -11.60 -4.93 0.69
N GLU A 154 -10.78 -4.31 -0.15
CA GLU A 154 -9.67 -3.44 0.25
C GLU A 154 -9.95 -1.99 -0.07
N ALA A 155 -9.67 -1.12 0.90
CA ALA A 155 -9.83 0.31 0.78
C ALA A 155 -8.51 1.00 0.47
N PHE A 156 -8.60 2.00 -0.41
CA PHE A 156 -7.48 2.84 -0.80
C PHE A 156 -7.85 4.32 -0.74
N VAL A 157 -6.83 5.14 -0.48
CA VAL A 157 -6.95 6.59 -0.53
C VAL A 157 -6.00 7.14 -1.59
N VAL A 158 -6.47 8.10 -2.37
CA VAL A 158 -5.64 8.95 -3.23
C VAL A 158 -5.67 10.37 -2.71
N ARG A 159 -4.56 11.11 -2.89
CA ARG A 159 -4.53 12.55 -2.53
C ARG A 159 -5.08 13.41 -3.65
N GLU A 160 -4.85 12.96 -4.87
CA GLU A 160 -5.29 13.61 -6.09
C GLU A 160 -6.74 13.22 -6.40
N ALA A 161 -7.45 14.06 -7.16
CA ALA A 161 -8.79 13.74 -7.61
C ALA A 161 -8.79 12.53 -8.55
N LEU A 162 -9.73 11.61 -8.36
CA LEU A 162 -9.96 10.51 -9.30
C LEU A 162 -10.54 11.08 -10.59
N ASN A 163 -9.85 10.87 -11.70
CA ASN A 163 -10.33 11.26 -13.02
C ASN A 163 -11.31 10.20 -13.55
N VAL A 164 -12.61 10.47 -13.43
CA VAL A 164 -13.69 9.57 -13.85
C VAL A 164 -14.05 9.85 -15.31
N HIS A 165 -13.88 8.83 -16.16
CA HIS A 165 -14.23 8.92 -17.58
C HIS A 165 -15.75 8.87 -17.81
N ASP A 166 -16.44 7.94 -17.14
CA ASP A 166 -17.88 7.76 -17.23
C ASP A 166 -18.48 7.67 -15.82
N PRO A 167 -19.18 8.73 -15.35
CA PRO A 167 -19.79 8.73 -14.02
C PRO A 167 -21.04 7.85 -13.95
N VAL A 168 -21.73 7.59 -15.07
CA VAL A 168 -22.93 6.72 -15.08
C VAL A 168 -22.51 5.28 -14.91
N GLU A 169 -21.48 4.82 -15.62
CA GLU A 169 -20.91 3.49 -15.43
C GLU A 169 -20.48 3.30 -13.96
N LEU A 170 -19.74 4.27 -13.41
CA LEU A 170 -19.26 4.22 -12.02
C LEU A 170 -20.40 4.13 -10.99
N LEU A 171 -21.43 4.96 -11.14
CA LEU A 171 -22.54 5.07 -10.19
C LEU A 171 -23.67 4.06 -10.42
N SER A 172 -23.63 3.29 -11.52
CA SER A 172 -24.60 2.21 -11.78
C SER A 172 -24.35 0.95 -10.95
N ARG A 173 -23.14 0.79 -10.42
CA ARG A 173 -22.83 -0.27 -9.46
C ARG A 173 -23.59 0.00 -8.16
N ARG A 174 -24.15 -1.05 -7.58
CA ARG A 174 -24.95 -0.97 -6.35
C ARG A 174 -24.12 -0.39 -5.21
N MET A 175 -24.47 0.81 -4.76
CA MET A 175 -23.91 1.41 -3.56
C MET A 175 -24.73 1.00 -2.34
N SER A 176 -24.08 0.78 -1.20
CA SER A 176 -24.80 0.68 0.06
C SER A 176 -25.16 2.09 0.54
N ILE A 177 -26.46 2.43 0.50
CA ILE A 177 -26.94 3.72 1.02
C ILE A 177 -27.04 3.78 2.55
N TYR A 178 -26.71 2.66 3.22
CA TYR A 178 -26.79 2.49 4.66
C TYR A 178 -25.42 2.34 5.32
N SER A 179 -24.34 2.39 4.54
CA SER A 179 -22.96 2.24 5.00
C SER A 179 -22.25 3.56 5.28
#